data_AF-A0A929PAP2-F1
#
_entry.id   AF-A0A929PAP2-F1
#
_cell.length_a   1.000
_cell.length_b   1.000
_cell.length_c   1.000
_cell.angle_alpha   90.00
_cell.angle_beta   90.00
_cell.angle_gamma   90.00
#
_symmetry.space_group_name_H-M   'P 1'
#
loop_
_entity.id
_entity.type
_entity.pdbx_description
1 polymer ?
#
loop_
_entity_poly.entity_id
_entity_poly.type
_entity_poly.pdbx_seq_one_letter_code
_entity_poly.pdbx_strand_id
1 'polypeptide(L)'
;MGLCKKKKNVGREEIGTKWIWTALDTTTRLILCHLVGDRTLKDARLFLKDLISRTQQLPLFTSDELPHYADGLKELFHKLVKPKPTGRRGRPRKPEKVVDESLDYATVHKTRENGRVVKVETKVVFGLAERIEGRLEQLPSKTINTSYVERSNLNWRMWDAHLTRKSLMYAKSIRWLRAKFSICVAFYNFIRPHETLSRRNDRRFLPKTPAMAAGVTDHQWTVRELLICKA
;
A
#
# COMPACT_ATOMS: atom_id res chain seq x y z
N MET A 1 11.39 8.74 -9.78
CA MET A 1 12.19 8.47 -11.00
C MET A 1 11.33 8.93 -12.18
N GLY A 2 11.82 9.85 -13.02
CA GLY A 2 11.07 10.48 -14.13
C GLY A 2 10.50 9.45 -15.10
N LEU A 3 9.16 9.40 -15.23
CA LEU A 3 8.46 8.35 -15.99
C LEU A 3 7.91 8.82 -17.34
N CYS A 4 8.11 10.05 -17.79
CA CYS A 4 7.58 10.46 -19.11
C CYS A 4 8.30 11.71 -19.68
N LYS A 5 8.74 11.67 -20.95
CA LYS A 5 9.17 12.85 -21.73
C LYS A 5 8.08 13.27 -22.73
N LYS A 6 8.05 14.58 -23.02
CA LYS A 6 7.01 15.32 -23.75
C LYS A 6 6.70 14.71 -25.14
N LYS A 7 5.45 14.31 -25.39
CA LYS A 7 4.86 14.21 -26.74
C LYS A 7 4.02 15.47 -27.00
N LYS A 8 3.96 15.93 -28.26
CA LYS A 8 3.37 17.23 -28.65
C LYS A 8 1.88 17.44 -28.25
N ASN A 9 1.12 16.37 -27.94
CA ASN A 9 -0.34 16.44 -27.68
C ASN A 9 -0.80 15.79 -26.35
N VAL A 10 0.03 15.76 -25.31
CA VAL A 10 -0.30 15.08 -24.04
C VAL A 10 -0.35 16.11 -22.89
N GLY A 11 -1.40 16.09 -22.07
CA GLY A 11 -1.59 17.03 -20.96
C GLY A 11 -0.48 16.94 -19.91
N ARG A 12 -0.16 18.06 -19.24
CA ARG A 12 0.96 18.17 -18.28
C ARG A 12 0.89 17.14 -17.14
N GLU A 13 -0.31 16.73 -16.73
CA GLU A 13 -0.54 15.74 -15.66
C GLU A 13 -0.20 14.30 -16.07
N GLU A 14 -0.22 13.98 -17.37
CA GLU A 14 0.04 12.64 -17.89
C GLU A 14 1.53 12.35 -18.14
N ILE A 15 2.38 13.35 -17.88
CA ILE A 15 3.82 13.33 -18.17
C ILE A 15 4.60 13.63 -16.88
N GLY A 16 5.68 12.90 -16.61
CA GLY A 16 6.61 13.17 -15.52
C GLY A 16 6.93 11.95 -14.67
N THR A 17 7.56 12.16 -13.52
CA THR A 17 7.75 11.11 -12.50
C THR A 17 6.40 10.71 -11.94
N LYS A 18 6.00 9.44 -12.12
CA LYS A 18 4.87 8.85 -11.41
C LYS A 18 5.37 7.85 -10.37
N TRP A 19 4.51 7.57 -9.41
CA TRP A 19 4.76 6.65 -8.32
C TRP A 19 3.67 5.58 -8.30
N ILE A 20 4.08 4.38 -7.93
CA ILE A 20 3.18 3.25 -7.72
C ILE A 20 3.02 3.11 -6.21
N TRP A 21 1.79 3.26 -5.76
CA TRP A 21 1.34 3.00 -4.41
C TRP A 21 0.77 1.58 -4.39
N THR A 22 1.08 0.81 -3.36
CA THR A 22 0.62 -0.57 -3.25
C THR A 22 0.38 -0.91 -1.79
N ALA A 23 -0.79 -1.46 -1.48
CA ALA A 23 -1.12 -1.99 -0.17
C ALA A 23 -1.16 -3.52 -0.25
N LEU A 24 -0.51 -4.16 0.71
CA LEU A 24 -0.41 -5.62 0.79
C LEU A 24 -0.85 -6.06 2.18
N ASP A 25 -1.71 -7.07 2.24
CA ASP A 25 -1.94 -7.82 3.49
C ASP A 25 -0.77 -8.78 3.74
N THR A 26 -0.18 -8.68 4.92
CA THR A 26 0.99 -9.50 5.24
C THR A 26 0.62 -10.97 5.46
N THR A 27 -0.56 -11.29 5.98
CA THR A 27 -0.91 -12.69 6.27
C THR A 27 -1.13 -13.47 4.98
N THR A 28 -1.95 -12.93 4.07
CA THR A 28 -2.34 -13.58 2.83
C THR A 28 -1.43 -13.24 1.65
N ARG A 29 -0.53 -12.26 1.81
CA ARG A 29 0.28 -11.64 0.74
C ARG A 29 -0.55 -10.94 -0.34
N LEU A 30 -1.86 -10.81 -0.16
CA LEU A 30 -2.75 -10.24 -1.17
C LEU A 30 -2.45 -8.76 -1.37
N ILE A 31 -2.28 -8.34 -2.63
CA ILE A 31 -2.30 -6.92 -2.97
C ILE A 31 -3.76 -6.46 -2.94
N LEU A 32 -4.11 -5.64 -1.96
CA LEU A 32 -5.47 -5.15 -1.73
C LEU A 32 -5.85 -4.06 -2.73
N CYS A 33 -4.95 -3.10 -2.93
CA CYS A 33 -5.13 -2.01 -3.88
C CYS A 33 -3.80 -1.42 -4.35
N HIS A 34 -3.87 -0.68 -5.44
CA HIS A 34 -2.76 0.08 -6.01
C HIS A 34 -3.23 1.37 -6.65
N LEU A 35 -2.31 2.35 -6.70
CA LEU A 35 -2.54 3.61 -7.41
C LEU A 35 -1.28 3.98 -8.19
N VAL A 36 -1.46 4.37 -9.46
CA VAL A 36 -0.41 5.04 -10.23
C VAL A 36 -0.73 6.51 -10.30
N GLY A 37 0.04 7.32 -9.57
CA GLY A 37 -0.22 8.74 -9.37
C GLY A 37 1.03 9.50 -8.99
N ASP A 38 0.86 10.68 -8.40
CA ASP A 38 1.95 11.46 -7.85
C ASP A 38 2.13 11.13 -6.35
N ARG A 39 3.13 11.75 -5.69
CA ARG A 39 3.31 11.65 -4.24
C ARG A 39 2.66 12.84 -3.55
N THR A 40 1.36 13.02 -3.77
CA THR A 40 0.60 14.14 -3.20
C THR A 40 -0.37 13.68 -2.12
N LEU A 41 -0.83 14.61 -1.29
CA LEU A 41 -1.88 14.34 -0.32
C LEU A 41 -3.20 13.90 -0.99
N LYS A 42 -3.50 14.42 -2.19
CA LYS A 42 -4.69 14.01 -2.97
C LYS A 42 -4.60 12.52 -3.34
N ASP A 43 -3.45 12.07 -3.82
CA ASP A 43 -3.23 10.67 -4.17
C ASP A 43 -3.28 9.76 -2.94
N ALA A 44 -2.68 10.19 -1.82
CA ALA A 44 -2.77 9.46 -0.56
C ALA A 44 -4.21 9.27 -0.10
N ARG A 45 -5.05 10.31 -0.18
CA ARG A 45 -6.48 10.24 0.15
C ARG A 45 -7.22 9.24 -0.74
N LEU A 46 -6.99 9.28 -2.05
CA LEU A 46 -7.63 8.34 -2.99
C LEU A 46 -7.22 6.90 -2.71
N PHE A 47 -5.91 6.67 -2.51
CA PHE A 47 -5.35 5.36 -2.23
C PHE A 47 -5.84 4.79 -0.89
N LEU A 48 -5.80 5.58 0.18
CA LEU A 48 -6.28 5.15 1.49
C LEU A 48 -7.79 4.91 1.49
N LYS A 49 -8.58 5.73 0.79
CA LYS A 49 -10.03 5.50 0.69
C LYS A 49 -10.35 4.16 0.02
N ASP A 50 -9.67 3.83 -1.08
CA ASP A 50 -9.84 2.54 -1.77
C ASP A 50 -9.34 1.35 -0.91
N LEU A 51 -8.24 1.54 -0.18
CA LEU A 51 -7.75 0.55 0.79
C LEU A 51 -8.79 0.27 1.87
N ILE A 52 -9.30 1.31 2.54
CA ILE A 52 -10.26 1.16 3.64
C ILE A 52 -11.57 0.55 3.16
N SER A 53 -12.03 0.89 1.95
CA SER A 53 -13.25 0.28 1.39
C SER A 53 -13.15 -1.23 1.16
N ARG A 54 -11.93 -1.79 1.18
CA ARG A 54 -11.64 -3.22 1.00
C ARG A 54 -11.30 -3.94 2.30
N THR A 55 -11.27 -3.22 3.43
CA THR A 55 -10.98 -3.78 4.75
C THR A 55 -12.24 -3.82 5.60
N GLN A 56 -12.59 -4.99 6.15
CA GLN A 56 -13.73 -5.14 7.06
C GLN A 56 -13.41 -4.68 8.49
N GLN A 57 -12.17 -4.90 8.92
CA GLN A 57 -11.66 -4.53 10.25
C GLN A 57 -10.47 -3.60 10.07
N LEU A 58 -10.24 -2.72 11.05
CA LEU A 58 -9.16 -1.74 10.99
C LEU A 58 -7.80 -2.41 11.29
N PRO A 59 -6.92 -2.60 10.28
CA PRO A 59 -5.65 -3.28 10.47
C PRO A 59 -4.63 -2.36 11.15
N LEU A 60 -3.49 -2.92 11.56
CA LEU A 60 -2.28 -2.14 11.83
C LEU A 60 -1.71 -1.68 10.48
N PHE A 61 -1.60 -0.37 10.28
CA PHE A 61 -0.94 0.18 9.09
C PHE A 61 0.55 0.34 9.34
N THR A 62 1.36 -0.12 8.38
CA THR A 62 2.81 0.11 8.36
C THR A 62 3.23 0.68 7.02
N SER A 63 3.94 1.81 7.00
CA SER A 63 4.44 2.40 5.76
C SER A 63 5.83 3.00 5.89
N ASP A 64 6.33 3.55 4.79
CA ASP A 64 7.45 4.48 4.83
C ASP A 64 7.02 5.81 5.48
N GLU A 65 7.96 6.73 5.64
CA GLU A 65 7.75 8.02 6.29
C GLU A 65 7.18 9.10 5.34
N LEU A 66 6.39 8.73 4.34
CA LEU A 66 5.71 9.73 3.53
C LEU A 66 4.64 10.44 4.39
N PRO A 67 4.74 11.76 4.64
CA PRO A 67 3.85 12.44 5.60
C PRO A 67 2.37 12.34 5.26
N HIS A 68 2.05 12.26 3.96
CA HIS A 68 0.68 12.21 3.46
C HIS A 68 -0.14 11.01 3.95
N TYR A 69 0.49 9.89 4.32
CA TYR A 69 -0.23 8.76 4.91
C TYR A 69 -0.79 9.12 6.28
N ALA A 70 0.00 9.78 7.14
CA ALA A 70 -0.44 10.20 8.45
C ALA A 70 -1.61 11.19 8.36
N ASP A 71 -1.49 12.18 7.47
CA ASP A 71 -2.55 13.16 7.23
C ASP A 71 -3.84 12.50 6.70
N GLY A 72 -3.72 11.63 5.70
CA GLY A 72 -4.86 10.93 5.11
C GLY A 72 -5.55 10.00 6.10
N LEU A 73 -4.79 9.25 6.90
CA LEU A 73 -5.36 8.37 7.93
C LEU A 73 -6.04 9.19 9.04
N LYS A 74 -5.43 10.29 9.50
CA LYS A 74 -6.05 11.21 10.47
C LYS A 74 -7.35 11.83 9.94
N GLU A 75 -7.42 12.13 8.65
CA GLU A 75 -8.64 12.65 8.04
C GLU A 75 -9.73 11.58 7.91
N LEU A 76 -9.37 10.32 7.65
CA LEU A 76 -10.33 9.22 7.53
C LEU A 76 -10.83 8.74 8.90
N PHE A 77 -9.95 8.73 9.91
CA PHE A 77 -10.24 8.23 11.25
C PHE A 77 -10.15 9.35 12.29
N HIS A 78 -11.18 10.18 12.35
CA HIS A 78 -11.32 11.20 13.38
C HIS A 78 -12.70 11.23 13.99
N LYS A 79 -12.75 11.61 15.26
CA LYS A 79 -13.95 12.03 15.98
C LYS A 79 -13.98 13.54 16.08
N LEU A 80 -15.15 14.13 15.88
CA LEU A 80 -15.38 15.56 16.07
C LEU A 80 -15.76 15.80 17.53
N VAL A 81 -14.83 16.35 18.30
CA VAL A 81 -15.07 16.69 19.70
C VAL A 81 -15.47 18.17 19.79
N LYS A 82 -16.65 18.45 20.34
CA LYS A 82 -17.07 19.82 20.60
C LYS A 82 -16.20 20.38 21.74
N PRO A 83 -15.50 21.50 21.54
CA PRO A 83 -14.74 22.12 22.62
C PRO A 83 -15.69 22.58 23.73
N LYS A 84 -15.23 22.49 24.98
CA LYS A 84 -16.00 23.00 26.13
C LYS A 84 -16.31 24.49 25.91
N PRO A 85 -17.56 24.94 26.13
CA PRO A 85 -17.92 26.34 26.00
C PRO A 85 -17.05 27.20 26.92
N THR A 86 -16.46 28.26 26.38
CA THR A 86 -15.60 29.19 27.13
C THR A 86 -16.37 30.11 28.08
N GLY A 87 -17.71 30.05 28.10
CA GLY A 87 -18.58 30.91 28.92
C GLY A 87 -18.65 32.38 28.48
N ARG A 88 -17.82 32.79 27.51
CA ARG A 88 -17.78 34.15 26.95
C ARG A 88 -18.72 34.29 25.75
N ARG A 89 -19.31 35.49 25.59
CA ARG A 89 -20.17 35.83 24.44
C ARG A 89 -19.32 35.82 23.15
N GLY A 90 -19.68 34.97 22.19
CA GLY A 90 -18.95 34.84 20.93
C GLY A 90 -19.35 33.60 20.13
N ARG A 91 -18.86 33.49 18.89
CA ARG A 91 -19.11 32.34 18.02
C ARG A 91 -18.50 31.07 18.65
N PRO A 92 -19.26 29.98 18.83
CA PRO A 92 -18.71 28.71 19.29
C PRO A 92 -17.55 28.28 18.40
N ARG A 93 -16.48 27.77 19.01
CA ARG A 93 -15.34 27.21 18.28
C ARG A 93 -15.80 26.03 17.43
N LYS A 94 -15.18 25.86 16.26
CA LYS A 94 -15.42 24.68 15.43
C LYS A 94 -15.00 23.43 16.21
N PRO A 95 -15.70 22.29 16.04
CA PRO A 95 -15.28 21.02 16.63
C PRO A 95 -13.85 20.67 16.23
N GLU A 96 -13.09 20.14 17.18
CA GLU A 96 -11.72 19.70 16.95
C GLU A 96 -11.72 18.27 16.41
N LYS A 97 -10.81 17.99 15.46
CA LYS A 97 -10.61 16.64 14.91
C LYS A 97 -9.61 15.90 15.77
N VAL A 98 -10.09 14.96 16.58
CA VAL A 98 -9.27 14.07 17.38
C VAL A 98 -9.16 12.74 16.65
N VAL A 99 -7.95 12.19 16.52
CA VAL A 99 -7.72 10.89 15.86
C VAL A 99 -8.51 9.81 16.61
N ASP A 100 -9.13 8.89 15.88
CA ASP A 100 -9.82 7.77 16.51
C ASP A 100 -8.83 6.88 17.27
N GLU A 101 -9.10 6.62 18.54
CA GLU A 101 -8.27 5.78 19.41
C GLU A 101 -8.10 4.36 18.89
N SER A 102 -8.97 3.87 18.00
CA SER A 102 -8.86 2.55 17.37
C SER A 102 -7.78 2.47 16.27
N LEU A 103 -7.29 3.61 15.77
CA LEU A 103 -6.30 3.65 14.69
C LEU A 103 -4.91 3.27 15.18
N ASP A 104 -4.33 2.24 14.56
CA ASP A 104 -2.95 1.83 14.76
C ASP A 104 -2.14 2.07 13.48
N TYR A 105 -1.12 2.93 13.58
CA TYR A 105 -0.25 3.28 12.46
C TYR A 105 1.18 3.51 12.93
N ALA A 106 2.11 2.84 12.25
CA ALA A 106 3.54 2.98 12.50
C ALA A 106 4.35 3.17 11.21
N THR A 107 5.46 3.87 11.33
CA THR A 107 6.38 4.16 10.22
C THR A 107 7.75 3.55 10.45
N VAL A 108 8.46 3.34 9.35
CA VAL A 108 9.82 2.81 9.35
C VAL A 108 10.75 3.80 8.65
N HIS A 109 11.75 4.30 9.38
CA HIS A 109 12.86 5.06 8.83
C HIS A 109 14.02 4.09 8.53
N LYS A 110 14.63 4.21 7.35
CA LYS A 110 15.83 3.44 7.00
C LYS A 110 16.95 4.39 6.64
N THR A 111 17.94 4.52 7.51
CA THR A 111 19.16 5.27 7.22
C THR A 111 20.04 4.45 6.29
N ARG A 112 20.53 5.08 5.22
CA ARG A 112 21.38 4.43 4.23
C ARG A 112 22.70 5.16 4.07
N GLU A 113 23.78 4.40 4.05
CA GLU A 113 25.12 4.87 3.73
C GLU A 113 25.68 4.02 2.61
N ASN A 114 26.26 4.64 1.59
CA ASN A 114 26.84 3.96 0.42
C ASN A 114 25.88 2.94 -0.24
N GLY A 115 24.57 3.24 -0.23
CA GLY A 115 23.54 2.39 -0.82
C GLY A 115 23.11 1.18 0.03
N ARG A 116 23.74 0.94 1.18
CA ARG A 116 23.39 -0.10 2.15
C ARG A 116 22.55 0.49 3.28
N VAL A 117 21.65 -0.32 3.84
CA VAL A 117 20.88 0.08 5.04
C VAL A 117 21.77 -0.14 6.25
N VAL A 118 22.04 0.93 7.01
CA VAL A 118 22.89 0.88 8.21
C VAL A 118 22.08 0.91 9.50
N LYS A 119 20.89 1.53 9.46
CA LYS A 119 20.00 1.66 10.61
C LYS A 119 18.55 1.56 10.16
N VAL A 120 17.73 0.89 10.97
CA VAL A 120 16.27 0.85 10.81
C VAL A 120 15.67 1.34 12.12
N GLU A 121 14.87 2.39 12.04
CA GLU A 121 14.16 2.96 13.17
C GLU A 121 12.65 2.85 12.92
N THR A 122 11.90 2.59 13.96
CA THR A 122 10.45 2.42 13.89
C THR A 122 9.79 3.43 14.80
N LYS A 123 8.70 4.04 14.34
CA LYS A 123 7.96 5.04 15.11
C LYS A 123 6.47 4.72 15.08
N VAL A 124 5.85 4.65 16.26
CA VAL A 124 4.40 4.65 16.39
C VAL A 124 3.90 6.08 16.18
N VAL A 125 3.00 6.27 15.21
CA VAL A 125 2.44 7.59 14.86
C VAL A 125 1.05 7.75 15.45
N PHE A 126 0.21 6.72 15.32
CA PHE A 126 -1.11 6.64 15.95
C PHE A 126 -1.29 5.29 16.63
N GLY A 127 -2.04 5.28 17.73
CA GLY A 127 -2.33 4.08 18.51
C GLY A 127 -1.48 3.96 19.78
N LEU A 128 -1.75 2.91 20.56
CA LEU A 128 -1.03 2.59 21.78
C LEU A 128 0.05 1.55 21.47
N ALA A 129 1.26 1.74 22.02
CA ALA A 129 2.39 0.85 21.77
C ALA A 129 2.08 -0.61 22.13
N GLU A 130 1.49 -0.85 23.31
CA GLU A 130 1.09 -2.19 23.78
C GLU A 130 0.10 -2.88 22.83
N ARG A 131 -0.86 -2.13 22.28
CA ARG A 131 -1.83 -2.70 21.32
C ARG A 131 -1.17 -3.07 20.01
N ILE A 132 -0.24 -2.24 19.54
CA ILE A 132 0.53 -2.52 18.32
C ILE A 132 1.40 -3.76 18.52
N GLU A 133 2.06 -3.89 19.68
CA GLU A 133 2.84 -5.08 20.03
C GLU A 133 1.97 -6.34 20.03
N GLY A 134 0.81 -6.32 20.70
CA GLY A 134 -0.13 -7.44 20.68
C GLY A 134 -0.62 -7.82 19.28
N ARG A 135 -0.80 -6.84 18.38
CA ARG A 135 -1.12 -7.10 16.97
C ARG A 135 0.04 -7.74 16.21
N LEU A 136 1.28 -7.28 16.46
CA LEU A 136 2.48 -7.82 15.80
C LEU A 136 2.74 -9.28 16.16
N GLU A 137 2.37 -9.71 17.37
CA GLU A 137 2.49 -11.12 17.79
C GLU A 137 1.63 -12.07 16.95
N GLN A 138 0.51 -11.58 16.43
CA GLN A 138 -0.42 -12.35 15.60
C GLN A 138 -0.02 -12.34 14.10
N LEU A 139 0.89 -11.45 13.70
CA LEU A 139 1.31 -11.30 12.32
C LEU A 139 2.52 -12.18 11.99
N PRO A 140 2.71 -12.54 10.69
CA PRO A 140 3.89 -13.30 10.27
C PRO A 140 5.23 -12.62 10.59
N SER A 141 5.22 -11.29 10.74
CA SER A 141 6.36 -10.53 11.21
C SER A 141 6.02 -9.87 12.55
N LYS A 142 6.84 -10.17 13.55
CA LYS A 142 6.72 -9.65 14.91
C LYS A 142 7.31 -8.24 15.07
N THR A 143 7.65 -7.57 13.98
CA THR A 143 8.30 -6.24 13.99
C THR A 143 7.68 -5.32 12.96
N ILE A 144 7.68 -4.01 13.25
CA ILE A 144 7.22 -2.99 12.31
C ILE A 144 8.23 -2.91 11.16
N ASN A 145 7.81 -3.30 9.95
CA ASN A 145 8.66 -3.24 8.78
C ASN A 145 7.86 -3.07 7.47
N THR A 146 8.54 -2.67 6.41
CA THR A 146 7.99 -2.53 5.06
C THR A 146 8.50 -3.60 4.09
N SER A 147 9.14 -4.66 4.61
CA SER A 147 9.90 -5.63 3.81
C SER A 147 9.03 -6.35 2.77
N TYR A 148 7.75 -6.60 3.08
CA TYR A 148 6.83 -7.29 2.19
C TYR A 148 6.46 -6.47 0.94
N VAL A 149 6.19 -5.17 1.13
CA VAL A 149 5.95 -4.26 0.01
C VAL A 149 7.23 -4.05 -0.80
N GLU A 150 8.39 -3.94 -0.13
CA GLU A 150 9.69 -3.85 -0.80
C GLU A 150 10.02 -5.10 -1.63
N ARG A 151 9.69 -6.30 -1.13
CA ARG A 151 9.86 -7.56 -1.88
C ARG A 151 8.95 -7.61 -3.10
N SER A 152 7.72 -7.09 -2.97
CA SER A 152 6.76 -6.99 -4.09
C SER A 152 7.24 -5.98 -5.14
N ASN A 153 7.83 -4.86 -4.71
CA ASN A 153 8.47 -3.90 -5.61
C ASN A 153 9.57 -4.52 -6.48
N LEU A 154 10.30 -5.52 -5.97
CA LEU A 154 11.27 -6.25 -6.80
C LEU A 154 10.58 -7.03 -7.93
N ASN A 155 9.45 -7.69 -7.67
CA ASN A 155 8.71 -8.42 -8.70
C ASN A 155 8.21 -7.47 -9.79
N TRP A 156 7.67 -6.30 -9.40
CA TRP A 156 7.21 -5.29 -10.35
C TRP A 156 8.31 -4.84 -11.31
N ARG A 157 9.54 -4.66 -10.81
CA ARG A 157 10.70 -4.27 -11.63
C ARG A 157 11.19 -5.35 -12.58
N MET A 158 10.93 -6.61 -12.26
CA MET A 158 11.26 -7.74 -13.12
C MET A 158 10.20 -7.95 -14.20
N TRP A 159 8.93 -7.69 -13.90
CA TRP A 159 7.82 -7.97 -14.83
C TRP A 159 7.47 -6.79 -15.72
N ASP A 160 7.75 -5.56 -15.27
CA ASP A 160 7.53 -4.36 -16.06
C ASP A 160 8.85 -3.63 -16.34
N ALA A 161 9.27 -3.68 -17.61
CA ALA A 161 10.45 -2.98 -18.10
C ALA A 161 10.45 -1.46 -17.80
N HIS A 162 9.28 -0.82 -17.68
CA HIS A 162 9.18 0.60 -17.31
C HIS A 162 9.53 0.87 -15.84
N LEU A 163 9.50 -0.16 -15.00
CA LEU A 163 9.83 -0.07 -13.57
C LEU A 163 11.28 -0.50 -13.30
N THR A 164 11.93 -1.15 -14.25
CA THR A 164 13.35 -1.52 -14.15
C THR A 164 14.22 -0.29 -13.87
N ARG A 165 15.08 -0.39 -12.86
CA ARG A 165 15.96 0.70 -12.43
C ARG A 165 17.08 0.91 -13.44
N LYS A 166 17.38 2.18 -13.77
CA LYS A 166 18.44 2.58 -14.73
C LYS A 166 18.23 1.94 -16.11
N SER A 167 16.99 1.85 -16.55
CA SER A 167 16.61 1.41 -17.89
C SER A 167 16.34 2.61 -18.81
N LEU A 168 16.49 2.41 -20.12
CA LEU A 168 16.04 3.37 -21.14
C LEU A 168 14.52 3.28 -21.41
N MET A 169 13.85 2.29 -20.82
CA MET A 169 12.42 2.05 -21.00
C MET A 169 11.59 2.97 -20.09
N TYR A 170 10.70 3.77 -20.66
CA TYR A 170 9.77 4.64 -19.93
C TYR A 170 8.36 4.56 -20.51
N ALA A 171 7.36 4.69 -19.64
CA ALA A 171 5.96 4.65 -20.07
C ALA A 171 5.64 5.93 -20.85
N LYS A 172 4.97 5.82 -21.99
CA LYS A 172 4.56 6.99 -22.82
C LYS A 172 3.14 7.48 -22.52
N SER A 173 2.43 6.77 -21.64
CA SER A 173 1.04 7.07 -21.27
C SER A 173 0.73 6.48 -19.90
N ILE A 174 0.19 7.31 -19.02
CA ILE A 174 -0.21 6.88 -17.68
C ILE A 174 -1.38 5.89 -17.70
N ARG A 175 -2.31 6.04 -18.65
CA ARG A 175 -3.43 5.10 -18.84
C ARG A 175 -2.92 3.69 -19.09
N TRP A 176 -1.98 3.53 -20.01
CA TRP A 176 -1.42 2.22 -20.35
C TRP A 176 -0.55 1.66 -19.23
N LEU A 177 0.18 2.51 -18.49
CA LEU A 177 0.91 2.10 -17.29
C LEU A 177 -0.03 1.57 -16.21
N ARG A 178 -1.16 2.26 -15.95
CA ARG A 178 -2.19 1.81 -15.01
C ARG A 178 -2.79 0.47 -15.40
N ALA A 179 -3.18 0.32 -16.67
CA ALA A 179 -3.74 -0.92 -17.19
C ALA A 179 -2.75 -2.09 -17.06
N LYS A 180 -1.50 -1.88 -17.52
CA LYS A 180 -0.44 -2.89 -17.42
C LYS A 180 -0.15 -3.28 -15.98
N PHE A 181 -0.02 -2.31 -15.07
CA PHE A 181 0.23 -2.62 -13.67
C PHE A 181 -0.92 -3.38 -13.01
N SER A 182 -2.17 -3.07 -13.40
CA SER A 182 -3.34 -3.80 -12.92
C SER A 182 -3.31 -5.26 -13.36
N ILE A 183 -2.86 -5.55 -14.59
CA ILE A 183 -2.62 -6.93 -15.07
C ILE A 183 -1.51 -7.61 -14.26
N CYS A 184 -0.40 -6.90 -13.94
CA CYS A 184 0.67 -7.45 -13.10
C CYS A 184 0.16 -7.82 -11.70
N VAL A 185 -0.68 -6.98 -11.09
CA VAL A 185 -1.30 -7.23 -9.78
C VAL A 185 -2.26 -8.41 -9.86
N ALA A 186 -3.10 -8.49 -10.89
CA ALA A 186 -4.01 -9.61 -11.08
C ALA A 186 -3.27 -10.94 -11.29
N PHE A 187 -2.21 -10.91 -12.11
CA PHE A 187 -1.32 -12.06 -12.29
C PHE A 187 -0.67 -12.49 -10.96
N TYR A 188 -0.19 -11.55 -10.15
CA TYR A 188 0.37 -11.83 -8.82
C TYR A 188 -0.66 -12.46 -7.87
N ASN A 189 -1.87 -11.89 -7.80
CA ASN A 189 -2.89 -12.31 -6.84
C ASN A 189 -3.54 -13.65 -7.23
N PHE A 190 -3.87 -13.85 -8.51
CA PHE A 190 -4.75 -14.95 -8.94
C PHE A 190 -4.02 -16.09 -9.65
N ILE A 191 -2.94 -15.81 -10.39
CA ILE A 191 -2.30 -16.80 -11.27
C ILE A 191 -1.01 -17.32 -10.67
N ARG A 192 -0.14 -16.47 -10.11
CA ARG A 192 1.20 -16.89 -9.67
C ARG A 192 1.17 -17.43 -8.24
N PRO A 193 1.56 -18.70 -7.99
CA PRO A 193 1.73 -19.21 -6.64
C PRO A 193 2.79 -18.40 -5.87
N HIS A 194 2.50 -18.08 -4.61
CA HIS A 194 3.44 -17.37 -3.75
C HIS A 194 4.29 -18.39 -3.00
N GLU A 195 5.62 -18.25 -3.09
CA GLU A 195 6.57 -19.21 -2.54
C GLU A 195 6.35 -19.50 -1.05
N THR A 196 6.25 -18.46 -0.22
CA THR A 196 6.02 -18.63 1.23
C THR A 196 4.67 -19.26 1.56
N LEU A 197 3.64 -19.02 0.76
CA LEU A 197 2.30 -19.59 0.99
C LEU A 197 2.20 -21.04 0.49
N SER A 198 3.07 -21.40 -0.46
CA SER A 198 3.10 -22.71 -1.10
C SER A 198 4.03 -23.69 -0.39
N ARG A 199 4.87 -23.22 0.54
CA ARG A 199 5.74 -24.06 1.37
C ARG A 199 4.98 -24.55 2.61
N ARG A 200 4.95 -25.87 2.81
CA ARG A 200 4.44 -26.52 4.02
C ARG A 200 5.57 -27.04 4.91
N ASN A 201 5.22 -27.41 6.15
CA ASN A 201 6.16 -27.97 7.14
C ASN A 201 6.83 -29.27 6.66
N ASP A 202 6.14 -30.04 5.82
CA ASP A 202 6.61 -31.29 5.20
C ASP A 202 7.52 -31.06 3.98
N ARG A 203 7.94 -29.82 3.72
CA ARG A 203 8.75 -29.38 2.57
C ARG A 203 8.11 -29.66 1.19
N ARG A 204 6.83 -30.06 1.15
CA ARG A 204 6.10 -30.23 -0.11
C ARG A 204 5.62 -28.88 -0.60
N PHE A 205 5.72 -28.68 -1.92
CA PHE A 205 5.20 -27.49 -2.57
C PHE A 205 3.75 -27.73 -2.98
N LEU A 206 2.82 -27.01 -2.35
CA LEU A 206 1.43 -26.97 -2.78
C LEU A 206 1.12 -25.58 -3.32
N PRO A 207 0.93 -25.41 -4.64
CA PRO A 207 0.68 -24.10 -5.23
C PRO A 207 -0.45 -23.36 -4.53
N LYS A 208 -0.14 -22.22 -3.92
CA LYS A 208 -1.13 -21.34 -3.28
C LYS A 208 -0.89 -19.89 -3.66
N THR A 209 -1.88 -19.28 -4.30
CA THR A 209 -1.83 -17.87 -4.69
C THR A 209 -2.28 -16.97 -3.53
N PRO A 210 -1.93 -15.68 -3.55
CA PRO A 210 -2.42 -14.73 -2.55
C PRO A 210 -3.96 -14.66 -2.47
N ALA A 211 -4.65 -14.71 -3.61
CA ALA A 211 -6.11 -14.73 -3.65
C ALA A 211 -6.70 -16.00 -3.03
N MET A 212 -6.05 -17.16 -3.20
CA MET A 212 -6.43 -18.39 -2.50
C MET A 212 -6.20 -18.31 -0.99
N ALA A 213 -5.10 -17.68 -0.55
CA ALA A 213 -4.85 -17.50 0.89
C ALA A 213 -5.83 -16.54 1.55
N ALA A 214 -6.30 -15.53 0.80
CA ALA A 214 -7.34 -14.61 1.26
C ALA A 214 -8.77 -15.16 1.12
N GLY A 215 -8.96 -16.36 0.55
CA GLY A 215 -10.29 -16.95 0.34
C GLY A 215 -11.12 -16.25 -0.75
N VAL A 216 -10.50 -15.46 -1.63
CA VAL A 216 -11.17 -14.79 -2.75
C VAL A 216 -11.49 -15.76 -3.89
N THR A 217 -10.67 -16.79 -4.04
CA THR A 217 -10.83 -17.89 -5.00
C THR A 217 -10.39 -19.19 -4.35
N ASP A 218 -10.92 -20.31 -4.78
CA ASP A 218 -10.58 -21.65 -4.29
C ASP A 218 -9.49 -22.34 -5.15
N HIS A 219 -9.20 -21.81 -6.33
CA HIS A 219 -8.22 -22.36 -7.27
C HIS A 219 -7.27 -21.30 -7.83
N GLN A 220 -6.14 -21.77 -8.37
CA GLN A 220 -5.21 -20.95 -9.15
C GLN A 220 -5.83 -20.66 -10.52
N TRP A 221 -5.92 -19.38 -10.88
CA TRP A 221 -6.46 -18.98 -12.17
C TRP A 221 -5.50 -19.27 -13.31
N THR A 222 -6.08 -19.48 -14.48
CA THR A 222 -5.43 -19.47 -15.79
C THR A 222 -5.42 -18.05 -16.37
N VAL A 223 -4.55 -17.82 -17.36
CA VAL A 223 -4.57 -16.56 -18.13
C VAL A 223 -5.92 -16.37 -18.83
N ARG A 224 -6.55 -17.45 -19.29
CA ARG A 224 -7.86 -17.40 -19.93
C ARG A 224 -8.93 -16.86 -18.98
N GLU A 225 -9.00 -17.38 -17.76
CA GLU A 225 -9.94 -16.91 -16.73
C GLU A 225 -9.74 -15.43 -16.44
N LEU A 226 -8.48 -14.98 -16.31
CA LEU A 226 -8.20 -13.56 -16.12
C LEU A 226 -8.71 -12.68 -17.27
N LEU A 227 -8.62 -13.14 -18.52
CA LEU A 227 -9.04 -12.37 -19.69
C LEU A 227 -10.57 -12.37 -19.91
N ILE A 228 -11.28 -13.38 -19.43
CA ILE A 228 -12.75 -13.49 -19.58
C ILE A 228 -13.53 -13.04 -18.33
N CYS A 229 -12.82 -12.86 -17.21
CA CYS A 229 -13.35 -12.31 -15.98
C CYS A 229 -14.05 -10.98 -16.26
N LYS A 230 -15.34 -10.89 -15.90
CA LYS A 230 -16.08 -9.63 -15.97
C LYS A 230 -15.70 -8.78 -14.76
N ALA A 231 -15.21 -7.57 -15.03
CA ALA A 231 -14.88 -6.57 -14.03
C ALA A 231 -16.13 -6.01 -13.33
#